data_AF-A0A8X6F6G8-F1
#
_entry.id   AF-A0A8X6F6G8-F1
#
_cell.length_a   1.000
_cell.length_b   1.000
_cell.length_c   1.000
_cell.angle_alpha   90.00
_cell.angle_beta   90.00
_cell.angle_gamma   90.00
#
_symmetry.space_group_name_H-M   'P 1'
#
loop_
_entity.id
_entity.type
_entity.pdbx_description
1 polymer ?
#
loop_
_entity_poly.entity_id
_entity_poly.type
_entity_poly.pdbx_seq_one_letter_code
_entity_poly.pdbx_strand_id
1 'polypeptide(L)'
;MIHELAPTDRISAYNYAATLQEYLDIKKIASRWVPHHLTEMQEGLRLDAARNHLECYECKGIAFACRFITLDHIVPARTEKPIKRIPPLRVITRIISNNILI
;
A
#
# COMPACT_ATOMS: atom_id res chain seq x y z
N MET A 1 0.14 -14.40 20.99
CA MET A 1 1.42 -14.47 20.26
C MET A 1 2.63 -14.81 21.14
N ILE A 2 3.20 -13.91 21.98
CA ILE A 2 4.39 -14.30 22.79
C ILE A 2 4.08 -15.43 23.78
N HIS A 3 2.90 -15.45 24.40
CA HIS A 3 2.47 -16.55 25.28
C HIS A 3 2.17 -17.87 24.54
N GLU A 4 1.95 -17.83 23.21
CA GLU A 4 1.73 -19.03 22.39
C GLU A 4 3.04 -19.64 21.88
N LEU A 5 4.08 -18.79 21.76
CA LEU A 5 5.43 -19.18 21.34
C LEU A 5 6.34 -19.49 22.53
N ALA A 6 6.04 -18.94 23.71
CA ALA A 6 6.81 -19.20 24.91
C ALA A 6 6.57 -20.65 25.37
N PRO A 7 7.63 -21.46 25.57
CA PRO A 7 7.49 -22.79 26.13
C PRO A 7 6.84 -22.70 27.51
N THR A 8 5.73 -23.41 27.69
CA THR A 8 4.74 -23.23 28.76
C THR A 8 5.32 -23.35 30.18
N ASP A 9 6.46 -24.03 30.35
CA ASP A 9 6.88 -24.49 31.69
C ASP A 9 8.24 -23.97 32.16
N ARG A 10 8.95 -23.14 31.38
CA ARG A 10 10.37 -22.81 31.72
C ARG A 10 10.77 -21.35 31.66
N ILE A 11 10.08 -20.50 30.92
CA ILE A 11 10.49 -19.11 30.73
C ILE A 11 9.26 -18.22 30.83
N SER A 12 9.32 -17.18 31.66
CA SER A 12 8.26 -16.17 31.70
C SER A 12 8.15 -15.51 30.33
N ALA A 13 6.93 -15.18 29.89
CA ALA A 13 6.72 -14.56 28.58
C ALA A 13 7.51 -13.24 28.41
N TYR A 14 7.80 -12.55 29.51
CA TYR A 14 8.66 -11.37 29.55
C TYR A 14 10.12 -11.71 29.21
N ASN A 15 10.70 -12.71 29.87
CA ASN A 15 12.08 -13.12 29.62
C ASN A 15 12.24 -13.68 28.20
N TYR A 16 11.25 -14.42 27.71
CA TYR A 16 11.25 -14.93 26.35
C TYR A 16 11.22 -13.79 25.31
N ALA A 17 10.40 -12.76 25.53
CA ALA A 17 10.37 -11.58 24.67
C ALA A 17 11.71 -10.81 24.67
N ALA A 18 12.32 -10.66 25.84
CA ALA A 18 13.61 -10.00 25.99
C ALA A 18 14.72 -10.75 25.24
N THR A 19 14.77 -12.08 25.36
CA THR A 19 15.72 -12.92 24.61
C THR A 19 15.49 -12.82 23.09
N LEU A 20 14.24 -12.84 22.62
CA LEU A 20 13.96 -12.68 21.18
C LEU A 20 14.40 -11.31 20.65
N GLN A 21 14.25 -10.25 21.46
CA GLN A 21 14.72 -8.92 21.08
C GLN A 21 16.25 -8.84 21.08
N GLU A 22 16.93 -9.45 22.06
CA GLU A 22 18.39 -9.43 22.19
C GLU A 22 19.11 -10.25 21.10
N TYR A 23 18.60 -11.43 20.76
CA TYR A 23 19.29 -12.36 19.85
C TYR A 23 18.83 -12.29 18.40
N LEU A 24 17.61 -11.81 18.13
CA LEU A 24 17.02 -11.82 16.78
C LEU A 24 16.66 -10.41 16.28
N ASP A 25 16.90 -9.37 17.07
CA ASP A 25 16.51 -7.98 16.79
C ASP A 25 15.03 -7.86 16.36
N ILE A 26 14.18 -8.75 16.89
CA ILE A 26 12.77 -8.81 16.50
C ILE A 26 12.06 -7.63 17.14
N LYS A 27 11.74 -6.64 16.30
CA LYS A 27 10.83 -5.56 16.65
C LYS A 27 9.39 -6.00 16.38
N LYS A 28 8.49 -5.82 17.36
CA LYS A 28 7.05 -5.87 17.10
C LYS A 28 6.69 -4.67 16.21
N ILE A 29 6.46 -4.94 14.93
CA ILE A 29 5.99 -3.94 13.97
C ILE A 29 4.50 -4.17 13.80
N ALA A 30 3.70 -3.10 13.95
CA ALA A 30 2.30 -3.15 13.58
C ALA A 30 2.21 -3.50 12.08
N SER A 31 1.39 -4.49 11.74
CA SER A 31 1.17 -4.83 10.33
C SER A 31 0.69 -3.59 9.58
N ARG A 32 1.21 -3.41 8.36
CA ARG A 32 0.74 -2.32 7.50
C ARG A 32 -0.71 -2.59 7.12
N TRP A 33 -1.54 -1.55 7.14
CA TRP A 33 -2.89 -1.65 6.62
C TRP A 33 -2.83 -1.86 5.11
N VAL A 34 -3.39 -2.96 4.63
CA VAL A 34 -3.53 -3.29 3.21
C VAL A 34 -5.03 -3.42 2.93
N PRO A 35 -5.57 -2.77 1.88
CA PRO A 35 -7.01 -2.68 1.65
C PRO A 35 -7.74 -4.03 1.66
N HIS A 36 -7.13 -5.04 1.03
CA HIS A 36 -7.69 -6.38 0.91
C HIS A 36 -6.59 -7.43 0.91
N HIS A 37 -6.88 -8.59 1.51
CA HIS A 37 -6.10 -9.79 1.26
C HIS A 37 -6.39 -10.27 -0.16
N LEU A 38 -5.34 -10.46 -0.95
CA LEU A 38 -5.46 -10.88 -2.34
C LEU A 38 -5.47 -12.40 -2.40
N THR A 39 -6.25 -12.95 -3.31
CA THR A 39 -6.07 -14.34 -3.72
C THR A 39 -4.87 -14.44 -4.68
N GLU A 40 -4.27 -15.62 -4.80
CA GLU A 40 -3.16 -15.87 -5.74
C GLU A 40 -3.51 -15.45 -7.18
N MET A 41 -4.76 -15.70 -7.60
CA MET A 41 -5.25 -15.24 -8.91
C MET A 41 -5.26 -13.71 -9.04
N GLN A 42 -5.66 -12.99 -7.99
CA GLN A 42 -5.66 -11.52 -8.01
C GLN A 42 -4.22 -10.96 -8.01
N GLU A 43 -3.29 -11.63 -7.33
CA GLU A 43 -1.87 -11.30 -7.38
C GLU A 43 -1.30 -11.50 -8.78
N GLY A 44 -1.59 -12.64 -9.42
CA GLY A 44 -1.19 -12.93 -10.79
C GLY A 44 -1.70 -11.87 -11.78
N LEU A 45 -3.00 -11.56 -11.73
CA LEU A 45 -3.60 -10.54 -12.60
C LEU A 45 -2.96 -9.16 -12.41
N ARG A 46 -2.65 -8.78 -11.16
CA ARG A 46 -1.97 -7.51 -10.87
C ARG A 46 -0.54 -7.50 -11.40
N LEU A 47 0.18 -8.60 -11.26
CA LEU A 47 1.55 -8.74 -11.72
C LEU A 47 1.63 -8.67 -13.25
N ASP A 48 0.75 -9.39 -13.95
CA ASP A 48 0.74 -9.41 -15.42
C ASP A 48 0.35 -8.04 -16.00
N ALA A 49 -0.65 -7.37 -15.41
CA ALA A 49 -1.00 -6.00 -15.79
C ALA A 49 0.16 -5.03 -15.56
N ALA A 50 0.84 -5.12 -14.41
CA ALA A 50 1.98 -4.27 -14.09
C ALA A 50 3.16 -4.50 -15.05
N ARG A 51 3.47 -5.75 -15.38
CA ARG A 51 4.52 -6.11 -16.35
C ARG A 51 4.25 -5.51 -17.72
N ASN A 52 3.03 -5.68 -18.23
CA ASN A 52 2.67 -5.15 -19.55
C ASN A 52 2.73 -3.60 -19.59
N HIS A 53 2.28 -2.94 -18.51
CA HIS A 53 2.41 -1.50 -18.39
C HIS A 53 3.88 -1.03 -18.30
N LEU A 54 4.73 -1.78 -17.61
CA LEU A 54 6.16 -1.49 -17.52
C LEU A 54 6.84 -1.64 -18.89
N GLU A 55 6.63 -2.76 -19.59
CA GLU A 55 7.17 -2.97 -20.94
C GLU A 55 6.73 -1.85 -21.91
N CYS A 56 5.46 -1.46 -21.85
CA CYS A 56 4.94 -0.34 -22.64
C CYS A 56 5.63 0.98 -22.29
N TYR A 57 5.88 1.23 -21.01
CA TYR A 57 6.58 2.42 -20.55
C TYR A 57 8.06 2.39 -20.94
N GLU A 58 8.74 1.25 -20.87
CA GLU A 58 10.14 1.12 -21.31
C GLU A 58 10.28 1.35 -22.82
N CYS A 59 9.32 0.86 -23.62
CA CYS A 59 9.33 1.05 -25.08
C CYS A 59 8.97 2.48 -25.50
N LYS A 60 7.98 3.11 -24.86
CA LYS A 60 7.37 4.38 -25.32
C LYS A 60 7.70 5.58 -24.43
N GLY A 61 8.32 5.34 -23.28
CA GLY A 61 8.70 6.34 -22.30
C GLY A 61 7.53 7.18 -21.79
N ILE A 62 7.84 8.43 -21.44
CA ILE A 62 6.91 9.41 -20.90
C ILE A 62 5.71 9.67 -21.85
N ALA A 63 5.88 9.48 -23.16
CA ALA A 63 4.79 9.66 -24.13
C ALA A 63 3.64 8.67 -23.93
N PHE A 64 3.90 7.50 -23.34
CA PHE A 64 2.85 6.57 -22.91
C PHE A 64 2.16 7.05 -21.63
N ALA A 65 2.93 7.48 -20.63
CA ALA A 65 2.39 7.96 -19.36
C ALA A 65 1.51 9.22 -19.54
N CYS A 66 1.92 10.15 -20.40
CA CYS A 66 1.18 11.40 -20.66
C CYS A 66 -0.19 11.21 -21.32
N ARG A 67 -0.53 10.00 -21.79
CA ARG A 67 -1.83 9.70 -22.41
C ARG A 67 -2.87 9.23 -21.40
N PHE A 68 -2.48 8.92 -20.16
CA PHE A 68 -3.42 8.45 -19.16
C PHE A 68 -4.25 9.60 -18.59
N ILE A 69 -5.57 9.43 -18.65
CA ILE A 69 -6.54 10.21 -17.89
C ILE A 69 -7.20 9.22 -16.92
N THR A 70 -6.95 9.38 -15.63
CA THR A 70 -7.54 8.53 -14.58
C THR A 70 -8.70 9.25 -13.92
N LEU A 71 -9.73 8.49 -13.57
CA LEU A 71 -10.91 8.97 -12.88
C LEU A 71 -11.17 8.03 -11.70
N ASP A 72 -11.40 8.60 -10.52
CA ASP A 72 -11.81 7.86 -9.34
C ASP A 72 -12.80 8.70 -8.52
N HIS A 73 -13.78 8.04 -7.92
CA HIS A 73 -14.78 8.69 -7.08
C HIS A 73 -14.36 8.59 -5.61
N ILE A 74 -13.91 9.72 -5.07
CA ILE A 74 -13.64 9.82 -3.64
C ILE A 74 -14.94 10.23 -2.95
N VAL A 75 -15.47 9.35 -2.08
CA VAL A 75 -16.58 9.71 -1.21
C VAL A 75 -16.05 10.72 -0.18
N PRO A 76 -16.54 11.97 -0.16
CA PRO A 76 -16.11 12.93 0.85
C PRO A 76 -16.56 12.43 2.22
N ALA A 77 -15.68 12.53 3.22
CA ALA A 77 -16.09 12.37 4.61
C ALA A 77 -17.29 13.28 4.86
N ARG A 78 -18.34 12.77 5.53
CA ARG A 78 -19.56 13.54 5.83
C ARG A 78 -19.16 14.86 6.48
N THR A 79 -19.22 15.95 5.70
CA THR A 79 -19.15 17.30 6.21
C THR A 79 -20.58 17.81 6.21
N GLU A 80 -21.05 18.29 7.36
CA GLU A 80 -22.44 18.77 7.58
C GLU A 80 -22.81 20.01 6.75
N LYS A 81 -22.01 20.39 5.75
CA LYS A 81 -22.21 21.61 4.96
C LYS A 81 -22.71 21.25 3.55
N PRO A 82 -23.80 21.88 3.08
CA PRO A 82 -24.32 21.60 1.75
C PRO A 82 -23.28 21.97 0.68
N ILE A 83 -23.06 21.04 -0.24
CA ILE A 83 -22.15 21.19 -1.39
C ILE A 83 -22.68 22.36 -2.23
N LYS A 84 -22.01 23.52 -2.16
CA LYS A 84 -22.22 24.60 -3.13
C LYS A 84 -21.75 24.08 -4.49
N ARG A 85 -22.62 24.22 -5.51
CA ARG A 85 -22.40 23.78 -6.90
C ARG A 85 -20.93 23.95 -7.31
N ILE A 86 -20.29 22.83 -7.62
CA ILE A 86 -18.89 22.78 -8.06
C ILE A 86 -18.84 23.39 -9.47
N PRO A 87 -18.00 24.41 -9.75
CA PRO A 87 -17.83 24.95 -11.10
C PRO A 87 -17.20 23.89 -12.03
N PRO A 88 -17.35 24.02 -13.36
CA PRO A 88 -16.98 22.96 -14.30
C PRO A 88 -15.50 22.59 -14.16
N LEU A 89 -15.30 21.28 -13.99
CA LEU A 89 -14.08 20.48 -14.03
C LEU A 89 -12.80 21.27 -14.29
N ARG A 90 -12.08 21.66 -13.23
CA ARG A 90 -10.65 21.93 -13.34
C ARG A 90 -9.96 20.60 -13.63
N VAL A 91 -9.47 20.44 -14.86
CA VAL A 91 -8.52 19.38 -15.23
C VAL A 91 -7.30 19.54 -14.34
N ILE A 92 -7.22 18.77 -13.25
CA ILE A 92 -6.00 18.66 -12.45
C ILE A 92 -5.12 17.66 -13.17
N THR A 93 -4.33 18.13 -14.13
CA THR A 93 -3.16 17.41 -14.63
C THR A 93 -2.15 17.33 -13.49
N ARG A 94 -2.30 16.35 -12.60
CA ARG A 94 -1.23 15.99 -11.67
C ARG A 94 -0.22 15.19 -12.48
N ILE A 95 0.72 15.90 -13.11
CA ILE A 95 1.96 15.30 -13.61
C ILE A 95 2.55 14.58 -12.41
N ILE A 96 2.60 13.25 -12.44
CA ILE A 96 3.32 12.45 -11.46
C ILE A 96 4.80 12.67 -11.76
N SER A 97 5.33 13.84 -11.39
CA SER A 97 6.76 14.09 -11.38
C SER A 97 7.32 13.37 -10.15
N ASN A 98 8.00 12.26 -10.41
CA ASN A 98 9.14 11.71 -9.68
C ASN A 98 9.12 11.87 -8.15
N ASN A 99 8.90 10.76 -7.46
CA ASN A 99 9.64 10.42 -6.25
C ASN A 99 9.72 8.89 -6.15
N ILE A 100 10.54 8.28 -7.01
CA ILE A 100 11.20 7.02 -6.68
C ILE A 100 12.53 7.44 -6.06
N LEU A 101 12.54 7.49 -4.73
CA LEU A 101 13.77 7.57 -3.92
C LEU A 101 13.94 6.19 -3.30
N ILE A 102 14.90 5.45 -3.87
CA ILE A 102 15.71 4.33 -3.34
C ILE A 102 14.92 3.16 -2.74
#